data_AF-A0A971GPJ8-F1
#
_entry.id   AF-A0A971GPJ8-F1
#
_cell.length_a   1.000
_cell.length_b   1.000
_cell.length_c   1.000
_cell.angle_alpha   90.00
_cell.angle_beta   90.00
_cell.angle_gamma   90.00
#
_symmetry.space_group_name_H-M   'P 1'
#
loop_
_entity.id
_entity.type
_entity.pdbx_description
1 polymer ?
#
loop_
_entity_poly.entity_id
_entity_poly.type
_entity_poly.pdbx_seq_one_letter_code
_entity_poly.pdbx_strand_id
1 'polypeptide(L)'
;MKKPYIYFKFLGIHSFISTLVDSNTEHRLYDENFDDLFARHEGIINPGDSMKTGILLKDGHSVFFAELGIRITKSYNSYFVFIFDHHPSAADLDIIIDDLEALVNANLESLDLSDLKESMTSALDSTKDGHLIN
;
A
#
# COMPACT_ATOMS: atom_id res chain seq x y z
N MET A 1 0.45 -20.66 -9.30
CA MET A 1 -0.60 -19.79 -9.89
C MET A 1 0.09 -18.55 -10.44
N LYS A 2 -0.33 -17.98 -11.58
CA LYS A 2 0.27 -16.75 -12.10
C LYS A 2 -0.28 -15.58 -11.28
N LYS A 3 0.59 -14.68 -10.80
CA LYS A 3 0.15 -13.47 -10.09
C LYS A 3 -0.72 -12.61 -11.01
N PRO A 4 -1.85 -12.07 -10.53
CA PRO A 4 -2.75 -11.29 -11.38
C PRO A 4 -2.24 -9.86 -11.64
N TYR A 5 -1.26 -9.39 -10.85
CA TYR A 5 -0.64 -8.07 -10.99
C TYR A 5 0.74 -8.15 -11.66
N ILE A 6 1.13 -7.06 -12.33
CA ILE A 6 2.45 -6.89 -12.94
C ILE A 6 3.46 -6.26 -11.97
N TYR A 7 2.98 -5.52 -10.96
CA TYR A 7 3.83 -4.87 -9.97
C TYR A 7 3.11 -4.74 -8.62
N PHE A 8 3.89 -4.79 -7.55
CA PHE A 8 3.43 -4.64 -6.17
C PHE A 8 4.41 -3.78 -5.39
N LYS A 9 3.89 -2.94 -4.50
CA LYS A 9 4.71 -2.17 -3.57
C LYS A 9 4.02 -1.92 -2.24
N PHE A 10 4.78 -2.09 -1.15
CA PHE A 10 4.44 -1.58 0.17
C PHE A 10 4.78 -0.10 0.28
N LEU A 11 3.80 0.73 0.67
CA LEU A 11 3.93 2.20 0.71
C LEU A 11 4.05 2.76 2.14
N GLY A 12 4.07 1.88 3.15
CA GLY A 12 4.05 2.31 4.55
C GLY A 12 2.76 3.06 4.85
N ILE A 13 2.84 4.25 5.44
CA ILE A 13 1.68 5.06 5.83
C ILE A 13 1.20 6.03 4.74
N HIS A 14 1.82 6.04 3.56
CA HIS A 14 1.49 6.95 2.47
C HIS A 14 0.57 6.27 1.46
N SER A 15 -0.65 6.81 1.29
CA SER A 15 -1.57 6.33 0.24
C SER A 15 -1.01 6.64 -1.15
N PHE A 16 -1.09 5.66 -2.04
CA PHE A 16 -0.84 5.83 -3.46
C PHE A 16 -1.78 6.88 -4.04
N ILE A 17 -3.07 6.79 -3.73
CA ILE A 17 -4.09 7.72 -4.22
C ILE A 17 -3.77 9.16 -3.76
N SER A 18 -3.43 9.35 -2.49
CA SER A 18 -2.99 10.67 -2.00
C SER A 18 -1.74 11.16 -2.75
N THR A 19 -0.78 10.27 -2.99
CA THR A 19 0.42 10.61 -3.77
C THR A 19 0.08 11.05 -5.18
N LEU A 20 -0.86 10.38 -5.86
CA LEU A 20 -1.31 10.75 -7.21
C LEU A 20 -1.98 12.12 -7.24
N VAL A 21 -2.79 12.43 -6.22
CA VAL A 21 -3.44 13.74 -6.07
C VAL A 21 -2.38 14.82 -5.86
N ASP A 22 -1.44 14.60 -4.94
CA ASP A 22 -0.39 15.55 -4.59
C ASP A 22 0.56 15.82 -5.78
N SER A 23 0.81 14.80 -6.61
CA SER A 23 1.62 14.93 -7.84
C SER A 23 0.84 15.41 -9.06
N ASN A 24 -0.42 15.84 -8.88
CA ASN A 24 -1.31 16.28 -9.97
C ASN A 24 -1.34 15.29 -11.15
N THR A 25 -1.36 14.00 -10.84
CA THR A 25 -1.35 12.93 -11.84
C THR A 25 -2.77 12.52 -12.19
N GLU A 26 -3.09 12.50 -13.48
CA GLU A 26 -4.42 12.17 -13.97
C GLU A 26 -4.77 10.70 -13.67
N HIS A 27 -5.80 10.53 -12.86
CA HIS A 27 -6.31 9.23 -12.47
C HIS A 27 -7.81 9.27 -12.26
N ARG A 28 -8.44 8.10 -12.32
CA ARG A 28 -9.85 7.90 -12.01
C ARG A 28 -9.98 6.73 -11.06
N LEU A 29 -10.75 6.93 -10.00
CA LEU A 29 -11.16 5.86 -9.09
C LEU A 29 -12.46 5.23 -9.58
N TYR A 30 -12.59 3.93 -9.34
CA TYR A 30 -13.84 3.22 -9.53
C TYR A 30 -14.60 3.18 -8.21
N ASP A 31 -15.92 3.30 -8.30
CA ASP A 31 -16.83 3.20 -7.18
C ASP A 31 -17.37 1.76 -7.16
N GLU A 32 -16.58 0.88 -6.57
CA GLU A 32 -16.86 -0.55 -6.49
C GLU A 32 -17.25 -0.92 -5.05
N ASN A 33 -18.21 -1.85 -4.93
CA ASN A 33 -18.56 -2.42 -3.64
C ASN A 33 -17.73 -3.69 -3.38
N PHE A 34 -16.93 -3.66 -2.32
CA PHE A 34 -16.10 -4.78 -1.87
C PHE A 34 -16.64 -5.51 -0.63
N ASP A 35 -17.87 -5.23 -0.19
CA ASP A 35 -18.48 -5.82 1.01
C ASP A 35 -18.41 -7.36 1.00
N ASP A 36 -18.76 -7.98 -0.14
CA ASP A 36 -18.69 -9.44 -0.30
C ASP A 36 -17.26 -9.97 -0.21
N LEU A 37 -16.27 -9.20 -0.67
CA LEU A 37 -14.85 -9.56 -0.60
C LEU A 37 -14.37 -9.49 0.87
N PHE A 38 -14.75 -8.43 1.58
CA PHE A 38 -14.45 -8.26 3.01
C PHE A 38 -15.09 -9.37 3.85
N ALA A 39 -16.32 -9.77 3.53
CA ALA A 39 -17.00 -10.86 4.21
C ALA A 39 -16.32 -12.22 3.98
N ARG A 40 -15.83 -12.49 2.76
CA ARG A 40 -15.09 -13.75 2.47
C ARG A 40 -13.76 -13.85 3.20
N HIS A 41 -13.12 -12.71 3.47
CA HIS A 41 -11.77 -12.60 4.01
C HIS A 41 -11.72 -11.96 5.40
N GLU A 42 -12.76 -12.12 6.21
CA GLU A 42 -12.87 -11.48 7.54
C GLU A 42 -11.73 -11.84 8.51
N GLY A 43 -10.99 -12.92 8.23
CA GLY A 43 -9.78 -13.31 8.98
C GLY A 43 -8.51 -12.56 8.59
N ILE A 44 -8.50 -11.88 7.44
CA ILE A 44 -7.33 -11.19 6.87
C ILE A 44 -7.58 -9.67 6.80
N ILE A 45 -8.75 -9.27 6.30
CA ILE A 45 -9.16 -7.88 6.16
C ILE A 45 -10.38 -7.57 7.03
N ASN A 46 -10.39 -6.37 7.60
CA ASN A 46 -11.36 -5.94 8.60
C ASN A 46 -12.22 -4.77 8.08
N PRO A 47 -13.41 -4.51 8.67
CA PRO A 47 -14.26 -3.38 8.27
C PRO A 47 -13.65 -1.98 8.40
N GLY A 48 -12.47 -1.85 9.03
CA GLY A 48 -11.74 -0.58 9.10
C GLY A 48 -10.64 -0.42 8.06
N ASP A 49 -10.40 -1.47 7.28
CA ASP A 49 -9.47 -1.47 6.17
C ASP A 49 -10.17 -0.85 4.95
N SER A 50 -9.40 -0.39 3.98
CA SER A 50 -9.91 0.25 2.78
C SER A 50 -9.41 -0.47 1.55
N MET A 51 -10.27 -0.74 0.59
CA MET A 51 -9.88 -1.18 -0.74
C MET A 51 -10.43 -0.21 -1.78
N LYS A 52 -9.57 0.20 -2.72
CA LYS A 52 -9.94 1.07 -3.83
C LYS A 52 -9.27 0.62 -5.10
N THR A 53 -9.96 0.69 -6.21
CA THR A 53 -9.41 0.43 -7.53
C THR A 53 -9.47 1.67 -8.39
N GLY A 54 -8.63 1.73 -9.40
CA GLY A 54 -8.59 2.86 -10.30
C GLY A 54 -7.75 2.61 -11.54
N ILE A 55 -7.69 3.65 -12.35
CA ILE A 55 -6.88 3.70 -13.56
C ILE A 55 -6.09 5.00 -13.55
N LEU A 56 -4.83 4.91 -13.96
CA LEU A 56 -3.95 6.04 -14.18
C LEU A 56 -3.70 6.19 -15.67
N LEU A 57 -3.79 7.41 -16.18
CA LEU A 57 -3.52 7.73 -17.57
C LEU A 57 -2.28 8.62 -17.65
N LYS A 58 -1.30 8.21 -18.46
CA LYS A 58 -0.11 9.01 -18.73
C LYS A 58 0.36 8.81 -20.15
N ASP A 59 0.48 9.89 -20.92
CA ASP A 59 1.03 9.89 -22.27
C ASP A 59 0.37 8.86 -23.22
N GLY A 60 -0.94 8.63 -23.07
CA GLY A 60 -1.70 7.65 -23.87
C GLY A 60 -1.57 6.19 -23.39
N HIS A 61 -0.81 5.94 -22.33
CA HIS A 61 -0.76 4.66 -21.64
C HIS A 61 -1.71 4.67 -20.43
N SER A 62 -2.45 3.58 -20.25
CA SER A 62 -3.28 3.37 -19.07
C SER A 62 -2.83 2.15 -18.28
N VAL A 63 -2.72 2.30 -16.97
CA VAL A 63 -2.47 1.20 -16.04
C VAL A 63 -3.55 1.19 -14.97
N PHE A 64 -3.97 -0.01 -14.58
CA PHE A 64 -4.95 -0.18 -13.52
C PHE A 64 -4.24 -0.42 -12.20
N PHE A 65 -4.88 -0.04 -11.10
CA PHE A 65 -4.34 -0.30 -9.78
C PHE A 65 -5.43 -0.71 -8.80
N ALA A 66 -5.01 -1.45 -7.78
CA ALA A 66 -5.74 -1.66 -6.54
C ALA A 66 -4.88 -1.17 -5.37
N GLU A 67 -5.45 -0.31 -4.53
CA GLU A 67 -4.87 0.12 -3.27
C GLU A 67 -5.60 -0.60 -2.13
N LEU A 68 -4.84 -1.29 -1.30
CA LEU A 68 -5.31 -1.87 -0.04
C LEU A 68 -4.69 -1.09 1.11
N GLY A 69 -5.53 -0.56 1.99
CA GLY A 69 -5.16 0.13 3.22
C GLY A 69 -5.54 -0.71 4.43
N ILE A 70 -4.57 -1.32 5.10
CA ILE A 70 -4.78 -2.12 6.31
C ILE A 70 -4.60 -1.23 7.53
N ARG A 71 -5.60 -1.18 8.40
CA ARG A 71 -5.57 -0.36 9.61
C ARG A 71 -4.63 -0.96 10.66
N ILE A 72 -3.53 -0.26 10.95
CA ILE A 72 -2.58 -0.66 12.00
C ILE A 72 -2.99 -0.06 13.36
N THR A 73 -3.48 1.19 13.35
CA THR A 73 -3.96 1.88 14.56
C THR A 73 -5.25 2.64 14.26
N LYS A 74 -5.88 3.24 15.29
CA LYS A 74 -7.09 4.06 15.10
C LYS A 74 -6.91 5.23 14.11
N SER A 75 -5.67 5.69 13.90
CA SER A 75 -5.37 6.90 13.12
C SER A 75 -4.50 6.63 11.90
N TYR A 76 -3.98 5.41 11.75
CA TYR A 76 -3.01 5.09 10.70
C TYR A 76 -3.34 3.78 10.00
N ASN A 77 -3.34 3.84 8.67
CA ASN A 77 -3.41 2.71 7.77
C ASN A 77 -2.04 2.51 7.11
N SER A 78 -1.71 1.25 6.85
CA SER A 78 -0.63 0.84 5.96
C SER A 78 -1.17 0.62 4.58
N TYR A 79 -0.52 1.19 3.57
CA TYR A 79 -0.97 1.09 2.19
C TYR A 79 -0.09 0.16 1.37
N PHE A 80 -0.77 -0.59 0.51
CA PHE A 80 -0.21 -1.48 -0.47
C PHE A 80 -0.82 -1.10 -1.82
N VAL A 81 0.01 -1.10 -2.86
CA VAL A 81 -0.48 -0.88 -4.22
C VAL A 81 -0.10 -2.05 -5.12
N PHE A 82 -1.07 -2.47 -5.91
CA PHE A 82 -0.94 -3.51 -6.94
C PHE A 82 -1.25 -2.87 -8.28
N ILE A 83 -0.41 -3.09 -9.29
CA ILE A 83 -0.58 -2.55 -10.64
C ILE A 83 -0.90 -3.70 -11.60
N PHE A 84 -1.87 -3.46 -12.47
CA PHE A 84 -2.42 -4.44 -13.40
C PHE A 84 -2.40 -3.89 -14.83
N ASP A 85 -2.31 -4.80 -15.80
CA ASP A 85 -2.52 -4.53 -17.22
C ASP A 85 -4.00 -4.63 -17.64
N HIS A 86 -4.88 -5.01 -16.72
CA HIS A 86 -6.32 -5.13 -16.89
C HIS A 86 -7.05 -4.59 -15.65
N HIS A 87 -8.34 -4.28 -15.78
CA HIS A 87 -9.15 -3.89 -14.63
C HIS A 87 -9.26 -5.07 -13.65
N PRO A 88 -8.83 -4.94 -12.38
CA PRO A 88 -8.82 -6.05 -11.44
C PRO A 88 -10.23 -6.57 -11.20
N SER A 89 -10.41 -7.89 -11.32
CA SER A 89 -11.66 -8.56 -10.98
C SER A 89 -11.70 -8.95 -9.50
N ALA A 90 -12.89 -9.28 -8.99
CA ALA A 90 -13.03 -9.79 -7.62
C ALA A 90 -12.13 -11.03 -7.37
N ALA A 91 -11.94 -11.90 -8.37
CA ALA A 91 -11.08 -13.07 -8.27
C ALA A 91 -9.59 -12.69 -8.19
N ASP A 92 -9.17 -11.62 -8.86
CA ASP A 92 -7.80 -11.11 -8.76
C ASP A 92 -7.53 -10.54 -7.37
N LEU A 93 -8.52 -9.85 -6.81
CA LEU A 93 -8.46 -9.29 -5.46
C LEU A 93 -8.48 -10.39 -4.39
N ASP A 94 -9.28 -11.45 -4.58
CA ASP A 94 -9.27 -12.64 -3.71
C ASP A 94 -7.84 -13.22 -3.61
N ILE A 95 -7.18 -13.44 -4.74
CA ILE A 95 -5.80 -13.98 -4.79
C ILE A 95 -4.83 -13.05 -4.05
N ILE A 96 -4.98 -11.74 -4.20
CA ILE A 96 -4.10 -10.76 -3.54
C ILE A 96 -4.27 -10.77 -2.03
N ILE A 97 -5.51 -10.90 -1.54
CA ILE A 97 -5.79 -10.96 -0.11
C ILE A 97 -5.24 -12.26 0.48
N ASP A 98 -5.47 -13.39 -0.18
CA ASP A 98 -4.93 -14.69 0.24
C ASP A 98 -3.39 -14.68 0.30
N ASP A 99 -2.74 -14.04 -0.67
CA ASP A 99 -1.28 -13.95 -0.75
C ASP A 99 -0.68 -12.85 0.16
N LEU A 100 -1.51 -12.03 0.80
CA LEU A 100 -1.06 -10.81 1.47
C LEU A 100 -0.05 -11.08 2.59
N GLU A 101 -0.30 -12.09 3.43
CA GLU A 101 0.63 -12.49 4.49
C GLU A 101 1.99 -12.90 3.93
N ALA A 102 1.99 -13.72 2.86
CA ALA A 102 3.21 -14.16 2.22
C ALA A 102 3.98 -12.99 1.58
N LEU A 103 3.27 -12.03 0.99
CA LEU A 103 3.88 -10.82 0.42
C LEU A 103 4.48 -9.92 1.49
N VAL A 104 3.79 -9.74 2.61
CA VAL A 104 4.31 -8.98 3.76
C VAL A 104 5.56 -9.66 4.32
N ASN A 105 5.51 -10.97 4.57
CA ASN A 105 6.64 -11.72 5.12
C ASN A 105 7.87 -11.67 4.22
N ALA A 106 7.70 -11.85 2.91
CA ALA A 106 8.80 -11.77 1.95
C ALA A 106 9.48 -10.38 1.94
N ASN A 107 8.71 -9.30 2.16
CA ASN A 107 9.27 -7.96 2.24
C ASN A 107 9.92 -7.68 3.61
N LEU A 108 9.37 -8.21 4.72
CA LEU A 108 9.98 -8.10 6.04
C LEU A 108 11.31 -8.86 6.15
N GLU A 109 11.42 -10.04 5.55
CA GLU A 109 12.67 -10.81 5.51
C GLU A 109 13.75 -10.12 4.66
N SER A 110 13.35 -9.31 3.68
CA SER A 110 14.27 -8.50 2.88
C SER A 110 14.75 -7.22 3.58
N LEU A 111 14.11 -6.83 4.69
CA LEU A 111 14.54 -5.69 5.50
C LEU A 111 15.63 -6.16 6.46
N ASP A 112 16.88 -5.79 6.18
CA ASP A 112 17.94 -5.96 7.14
C ASP A 112 17.69 -5.03 8.33
N LEU A 113 17.32 -5.62 9.48
CA LEU A 113 17.01 -4.88 10.70
C LEU A 113 18.22 -4.08 11.23
N SER A 114 19.42 -4.34 10.72
CA SER A 114 20.61 -3.53 11.01
C SER A 114 20.53 -2.11 10.43
N ASP A 115 19.92 -1.93 9.24
CA ASP A 115 19.71 -0.61 8.61
C ASP A 115 18.68 0.24 9.38
N LEU A 116 17.68 -0.41 9.99
CA LEU A 116 16.68 0.26 10.83
C LEU A 116 17.30 0.84 12.11
N LYS A 117 18.32 0.17 12.64
CA LYS A 117 19.02 0.60 13.86
C LYS A 117 19.90 1.82 13.61
N GLU A 118 20.53 1.92 12.44
CA GLU A 118 21.31 3.11 12.06
C GLU A 118 20.43 4.34 11.87
N SER A 119 19.32 4.20 11.13
CA SER A 119 18.39 5.32 10.87
C SER A 119 17.72 5.88 12.14
N MET A 120 17.38 5.03 13.12
CA MET A 120 16.89 5.48 14.42
C MET A 120 17.96 6.17 15.27
N THR A 121 19.22 5.74 15.18
CA THR A 121 20.33 6.35 15.93
C THR A 121 20.66 7.74 15.38
N SER A 122 20.70 7.90 14.04
CA SER A 122 20.90 9.20 13.41
C SER A 122 19.78 10.20 13.69
N ALA A 123 18.52 9.75 13.78
CA ALA A 123 17.39 10.61 14.15
C ALA A 123 17.50 11.10 15.61
N LEU A 124 17.97 10.25 16.53
CA LEU A 124 18.17 10.60 17.94
C LEU A 124 19.37 11.54 18.14
N ASP A 125 20.45 11.38 17.37
CA ASP A 125 21.61 12.27 17.46
C ASP A 125 21.32 13.67 16.89
N SER A 126 20.48 13.78 15.85
CA SER A 126 20.07 15.07 15.29
C SER A 126 19.27 15.97 16.25
N THR A 127 18.73 15.40 17.34
CA THR A 127 18.01 16.17 18.37
C THR A 127 18.89 16.66 19.53
N LYS A 128 20.15 16.22 19.62
CA LYS A 128 21.06 16.60 20.72
C LYS A 128 21.93 17.81 20.44
N ASP A 129 22.11 18.22 19.19
CA ASP A 129 22.99 19.35 18.82
C ASP A 129 22.27 20.73 18.70
N GLY A 130 21.03 20.84 19.17
CA GLY A 130 20.19 22.04 19.05
C GLY A 130 20.21 23.04 20.21
N HIS A 131 21.18 22.97 21.12
CA HIS A 131 21.29 23.98 22.18
C HIS A 131 22.75 24.16 22.59
N LEU A 132 23.37 25.24 22.11
CA LEU A 132 24.40 26.02 22.80
C LEU A 132 24.82 27.17 21.87
N ILE A 133 24.20 28.33 22.02
CA ILE A 133 24.90 29.62 21.86
C ILE A 133 24.21 30.66 22.73
N ASN A 134 25.02 31.22 23.64
CA ASN A 134 24.77 32.38 24.50
C ASN A 134 24.31 33.61 23.73
#